data_AF-A0A9E0TDL9-F1
#
_entry.id   AF-A0A9E0TDL9-F1
#
_cell.length_a   1.000
_cell.length_b   1.000
_cell.length_c   1.000
_cell.angle_alpha   90.00
_cell.angle_beta   90.00
_cell.angle_gamma   90.00
#
_symmetry.space_group_name_H-M   'P 1'
#
loop_
_entity.id
_entity.type
_entity.pdbx_description
1 polymer ?
#
loop_
_entity_poly.entity_id
_entity_poly.type
_entity_poly.pdbx_seq_one_letter_code
_entity_poly.pdbx_strand_id
1 'polypeptide(L)'
;MNARIETLQLAATADIAPSARQWLEKLYAMDCPSATATVPTEALFNLLSQYRQELSGLFSRDDLLVLLNGLFQSRYEPNELHRLATDICDDMGVEIDEAEQSSLWPLLERLFSLTKGQSVALIDALQLALAAEVGPTECWKALGIELKAL
;
A
#
# COMPACT_ATOMS: atom_id res chain seq x y z
N MET A 1 29.74 -7.32 3.57
CA MET A 1 28.38 -7.71 4.01
C MET A 1 27.27 -6.85 3.39
N ASN A 2 27.53 -5.64 2.89
CA ASN A 2 26.51 -4.73 2.34
C ASN A 2 25.94 -5.13 0.96
N ALA A 3 26.78 -5.64 0.05
CA ALA A 3 26.33 -5.92 -1.33
C ALA A 3 25.15 -6.89 -1.42
N ARG A 4 25.06 -7.86 -0.49
CA ARG A 4 24.03 -8.90 -0.47
C ARG A 4 22.68 -8.39 0.07
N ILE A 5 22.72 -7.42 0.98
CA ILE A 5 21.52 -6.73 1.49
C ILE A 5 20.97 -5.81 0.40
N GLU A 6 21.84 -5.06 -0.29
CA GLU A 6 21.45 -4.20 -1.41
C GLU A 6 20.84 -5.01 -2.58
N THR A 7 21.38 -6.20 -2.91
CA THR A 7 20.81 -7.04 -3.98
C THR A 7 19.45 -7.63 -3.60
N LEU A 8 19.25 -8.02 -2.34
CA LEU A 8 17.96 -8.54 -1.87
C LEU A 8 16.90 -7.42 -1.76
N GLN A 9 17.32 -6.22 -1.34
CA GLN A 9 16.47 -5.03 -1.33
C GLN A 9 16.05 -4.62 -2.75
N LEU A 10 16.96 -4.67 -3.73
CA LEU A 10 16.61 -4.39 -5.13
C LEU A 10 15.66 -5.44 -5.73
N ALA A 11 15.79 -6.70 -5.32
CA ALA A 11 14.94 -7.77 -5.83
C ALA A 11 13.52 -7.69 -5.27
N ALA A 12 13.35 -7.31 -4.00
CA ALA A 12 12.03 -7.15 -3.37
C ALA A 12 11.29 -5.89 -3.88
N THR A 13 12.00 -4.83 -4.25
CA THR A 13 11.40 -3.61 -4.81
C THR A 13 11.07 -3.69 -6.30
N ALA A 14 11.67 -4.64 -7.01
CA ALA A 14 11.45 -4.90 -8.43
C ALA A 14 10.22 -5.80 -8.72
N ASP A 15 9.61 -6.37 -7.70
CA ASP A 15 8.42 -7.22 -7.88
C ASP A 15 7.13 -6.43 -7.63
N ILE A 16 6.07 -6.85 -8.32
CA ILE A 16 4.71 -6.33 -8.13
C ILE A 16 3.95 -7.44 -7.41
N ALA A 17 3.34 -7.13 -6.26
CA ALA A 17 2.57 -8.14 -5.56
C ALA A 17 1.50 -8.74 -6.50
N PRO A 18 1.29 -10.07 -6.52
CA PRO A 18 0.35 -10.71 -7.45
C PRO A 18 -1.05 -10.09 -7.42
N SER A 19 -1.53 -9.70 -6.23
CA SER A 19 -2.81 -9.00 -6.08
C SER A 19 -2.80 -7.60 -6.70
N ALA A 20 -1.70 -6.86 -6.62
CA ALA A 20 -1.60 -5.53 -7.20
C ALA A 20 -1.56 -5.55 -8.73
N ARG A 21 -0.93 -6.58 -9.33
CA ARG A 21 -0.76 -6.69 -10.79
C ARG A 21 -2.08 -6.65 -11.56
N GLN A 22 -3.06 -7.47 -11.17
CA GLN A 22 -4.35 -7.54 -11.85
C GLN A 22 -5.11 -6.21 -11.77
N TRP A 23 -4.96 -5.48 -10.66
CA TRP A 23 -5.58 -4.17 -10.49
C TRP A 23 -4.88 -3.07 -11.30
N LEU A 24 -3.55 -3.10 -11.40
CA LEU A 24 -2.79 -2.20 -12.27
C LEU A 24 -3.16 -2.41 -13.75
N GLU A 25 -3.35 -3.65 -14.19
CA GLU A 25 -3.80 -3.94 -15.56
C GLU A 25 -5.19 -3.35 -15.83
N LYS A 26 -6.12 -3.45 -14.87
CA LYS A 26 -7.46 -2.82 -14.97
C LYS A 26 -7.38 -1.30 -15.02
N LEU A 27 -6.55 -0.68 -14.17
CA LEU A 27 -6.38 0.78 -14.14
C LEU A 27 -5.73 1.27 -15.45
N TYR A 28 -4.67 0.60 -15.89
CA TYR A 28 -4.01 0.91 -17.15
C TYR A 28 -4.97 0.83 -18.35
N ALA A 29 -5.85 -0.18 -18.39
CA ALA A 29 -6.86 -0.32 -19.44
C ALA A 29 -7.93 0.80 -19.41
N MET A 30 -8.23 1.36 -18.23
CA MET A 30 -9.14 2.52 -18.12
C MET A 30 -8.50 3.79 -18.68
N ASP A 31 -7.20 3.98 -18.43
CA ASP A 31 -6.44 5.17 -18.87
C ASP A 31 -6.00 5.07 -20.35
N CYS A 32 -5.83 3.85 -20.86
CA CYS A 32 -5.41 3.56 -22.24
C CYS A 32 -6.31 2.45 -22.86
N PRO A 33 -7.58 2.76 -23.20
CA PRO A 33 -8.54 1.78 -23.70
C PRO A 33 -8.19 1.19 -25.08
N SER A 34 -7.22 1.77 -25.78
CA SER A 34 -6.71 1.32 -27.09
C SER A 34 -5.49 0.38 -27.00
N ALA A 35 -4.99 0.06 -25.80
CA ALA A 35 -3.85 -0.83 -25.63
C ALA A 35 -4.20 -2.30 -25.91
N THR A 36 -3.35 -2.98 -26.68
CA THR A 36 -3.46 -4.40 -27.05
C THR A 36 -3.46 -5.37 -25.85
N ALA A 37 -3.91 -6.62 -26.09
CA ALA A 37 -4.26 -7.70 -25.14
C ALA A 37 -3.26 -8.09 -24.02
N THR A 38 -2.10 -7.44 -23.91
CA THR A 38 -1.11 -7.66 -22.84
C THR A 38 -0.39 -6.34 -22.53
N VAL A 39 -0.55 -5.85 -21.30
CA VAL A 39 0.15 -4.65 -20.80
C VAL A 39 1.61 -5.01 -20.49
N PRO A 40 2.60 -4.25 -21.00
CA PRO A 40 4.01 -4.49 -20.67
C PRO A 40 4.26 -4.39 -19.16
N THR A 41 5.02 -5.32 -18.59
CA THR A 41 5.37 -5.30 -17.15
C THR A 41 6.04 -3.99 -16.73
N GLU A 42 6.89 -3.43 -17.58
CA GLU A 42 7.54 -2.13 -17.33
C GLU A 42 6.52 -0.98 -17.21
N ALA A 43 5.47 -0.99 -18.02
CA ALA A 43 4.40 0.01 -17.92
C ALA A 43 3.62 -0.11 -16.61
N LEU A 44 3.33 -1.33 -16.16
CA LEU A 44 2.70 -1.58 -14.86
C LEU A 44 3.60 -1.15 -13.69
N PHE A 45 4.91 -1.40 -13.80
CA PHE A 45 5.88 -0.99 -12.78
C PHE A 45 6.01 0.53 -12.68
N ASN A 46 6.05 1.22 -13.82
CA ASN A 46 6.07 2.68 -13.87
C ASN A 46 4.79 3.29 -13.28
N LEU A 47 3.63 2.70 -13.60
CA LEU A 47 2.34 3.13 -13.05
C LEU A 47 2.29 2.93 -11.53
N LEU A 48 2.73 1.76 -11.05
CA LEU A 48 2.79 1.47 -9.62
C LEU A 48 3.77 2.41 -8.90
N SER A 49 4.93 2.68 -9.50
CA SER A 49 5.91 3.61 -8.95
C SER A 49 5.34 5.02 -8.81
N GLN A 50 4.56 5.49 -9.79
CA GLN A 50 3.85 6.76 -9.69
C GLN A 50 2.86 6.75 -8.51
N TYR A 51 2.01 5.73 -8.40
CA TYR A 51 1.05 5.64 -7.30
C TYR A 51 1.73 5.52 -5.93
N ARG A 52 2.88 4.84 -5.82
CA ARG A 52 3.70 4.79 -4.60
C ARG A 52 4.20 6.19 -4.23
N GLN A 53 4.65 6.99 -5.19
CA GLN A 53 5.03 8.39 -4.94
C GLN A 53 3.84 9.23 -4.46
N GLU A 54 2.63 8.98 -4.96
CA GLU A 54 1.41 9.67 -4.50
C GLU A 54 1.01 9.32 -3.05
N LEU A 55 1.62 8.29 -2.44
CA LEU A 55 1.46 7.97 -1.01
C LEU A 55 2.42 8.76 -0.12
N SER A 56 3.49 9.32 -0.68
CA SER A 56 4.51 10.03 0.09
C SER A 56 3.89 11.21 0.86
N GLY A 57 4.19 11.28 2.15
CA GLY A 57 3.67 12.30 3.06
C GLY A 57 2.23 12.08 3.54
N LEU A 58 1.53 11.03 3.10
CA LEU A 58 0.18 10.74 3.56
C LEU A 58 0.18 10.03 4.91
N PHE A 59 1.07 9.06 5.12
CA PHE A 59 1.09 8.21 6.31
C PHE A 59 2.35 8.45 7.15
N SER A 60 2.18 8.58 8.45
CA SER A 60 3.26 8.60 9.42
C SER A 60 3.76 7.19 9.74
N ARG A 61 4.84 7.09 10.52
CA ARG A 61 5.32 5.80 11.02
C ARG A 61 4.29 5.10 11.91
N ASP A 62 3.56 5.85 12.73
CA ASP A 62 2.56 5.27 13.63
C ASP A 62 1.34 4.76 12.84
N ASP A 63 0.91 5.52 11.81
CA ASP A 63 -0.12 5.07 10.87
C ASP A 63 0.27 3.74 10.21
N LEU A 64 1.53 3.62 9.77
CA LEU A 64 2.05 2.40 9.14
C LEU A 64 1.95 1.18 10.07
N LEU A 65 2.27 1.34 11.36
CA LEU A 65 2.18 0.25 12.33
C LEU A 65 0.73 -0.19 12.54
N VAL A 66 -0.22 0.75 12.62
CA VAL A 66 -1.65 0.44 12.73
C VAL A 66 -2.15 -0.32 11.49
N LEU A 67 -1.81 0.16 10.30
CA LEU A 67 -2.20 -0.48 9.04
C LEU A 67 -1.64 -1.90 8.90
N LEU A 68 -0.38 -2.12 9.32
CA LEU A 68 0.25 -3.44 9.28
C LEU A 68 -0.36 -4.41 10.29
N ASN A 69 -0.74 -3.93 11.48
CA ASN A 69 -1.45 -4.77 12.45
C ASN A 69 -2.80 -5.24 11.90
N GLY A 70 -3.58 -4.35 11.27
CA GLY A 70 -4.83 -4.73 10.62
C GLY A 70 -4.65 -5.69 9.43
N LEU A 71 -3.52 -5.61 8.72
CA LEU A 71 -3.17 -6.54 7.63
C LEU A 71 -2.64 -7.90 8.12
N PHE A 72 -2.15 -8.00 9.36
CA PHE A 72 -1.65 -9.26 9.89
C PHE A 72 -2.75 -10.32 9.99
N GLN A 73 -4.00 -9.89 10.16
CA GLN A 73 -5.15 -10.78 10.33
C GLN A 73 -5.73 -11.31 9.02
N SER A 74 -5.62 -10.54 7.93
CA SER A 74 -6.29 -10.79 6.66
C SER A 74 -5.52 -10.24 5.47
N ARG A 75 -5.66 -10.87 4.29
CA ARG A 75 -5.20 -10.27 3.03
C ARG A 75 -6.33 -9.47 2.41
N TYR A 76 -6.10 -8.20 2.11
CA TYR A 76 -7.07 -7.34 1.43
C TYR A 76 -6.72 -7.13 -0.03
N GLU A 77 -7.74 -7.05 -0.86
CA GLU A 77 -7.64 -6.44 -2.19
C GLU A 77 -7.70 -4.90 -2.09
N PRO A 78 -7.18 -4.16 -3.09
CA PRO A 78 -7.23 -2.69 -3.16
C PRO A 78 -8.62 -2.06 -2.99
N ASN A 79 -9.69 -2.74 -3.39
CA ASN A 79 -11.08 -2.28 -3.21
C ASN A 79 -11.67 -2.64 -1.82
N GLU A 80 -10.92 -3.38 -1.01
CA GLU A 80 -11.35 -3.87 0.31
C GLU A 80 -10.73 -3.07 1.47
N LEU A 81 -10.18 -1.87 1.22
CA LEU A 81 -9.67 -1.00 2.28
C LEU A 81 -10.73 -0.64 3.33
N HIS A 82 -12.01 -0.69 2.99
CA HIS A 82 -13.11 -0.54 3.95
C HIS A 82 -13.15 -1.68 4.99
N ARG A 83 -12.76 -2.90 4.60
CA ARG A 83 -12.64 -4.02 5.54
C ARG A 83 -11.41 -3.82 6.43
N LEU A 84 -10.28 -3.40 5.87
CA LEU A 84 -9.11 -3.04 6.66
C LEU A 84 -9.44 -1.96 7.72
N ALA A 85 -10.22 -0.95 7.36
CA ALA A 85 -10.71 0.05 8.33
C ALA A 85 -11.56 -0.57 9.45
N THR A 86 -12.44 -1.50 9.10
CA THR A 86 -13.31 -2.20 10.06
C THR A 86 -12.47 -3.04 11.02
N ASP A 87 -11.53 -3.83 10.49
CA ASP A 87 -10.66 -4.69 11.30
C ASP A 87 -9.74 -3.86 12.22
N ILE A 88 -9.26 -2.68 11.77
CA ILE A 88 -8.52 -1.72 12.62
C ILE A 88 -9.40 -1.18 13.75
N CYS A 89 -10.65 -0.83 13.45
CA CYS A 89 -11.61 -0.35 14.43
C CYS A 89 -11.89 -1.43 15.51
N ASP A 90 -12.17 -2.65 15.07
CA ASP A 90 -12.44 -3.80 15.95
C ASP A 90 -11.24 -4.10 16.86
N ASP A 91 -10.02 -4.11 16.31
CA ASP A 91 -8.77 -4.33 17.06
C ASP A 91 -8.52 -3.28 18.15
N MET A 92 -8.98 -2.05 17.90
CA MET A 92 -8.82 -0.92 18.80
C MET A 92 -10.02 -0.74 19.74
N GLY A 93 -11.04 -1.61 19.63
CA GLY A 93 -12.25 -1.55 20.44
C GLY A 93 -13.11 -0.32 20.18
N VAL A 94 -13.11 0.17 18.93
CA VAL A 94 -13.86 1.34 18.48
C VAL A 94 -14.91 0.89 17.48
N GLU A 95 -16.20 1.17 17.74
CA GLU A 95 -17.23 0.89 16.75
C GLU A 95 -17.07 1.83 15.54
N ILE A 96 -17.30 1.31 14.33
CA ILE A 96 -17.01 2.06 13.08
C ILE A 96 -17.82 3.35 12.95
N ASP A 97 -19.01 3.41 13.53
CA ASP A 97 -19.89 4.57 13.61
C ASP A 97 -19.46 5.58 14.70
N GLU A 98 -18.68 5.14 15.67
CA GLU A 98 -18.03 6.02 16.67
C GLU A 98 -16.62 6.45 16.24
N ALA A 99 -16.10 5.90 15.15
CA ALA A 99 -14.72 6.11 14.71
C ALA A 99 -14.39 7.58 14.48
N GLU A 100 -15.35 8.40 14.05
CA GLU A 100 -15.21 9.86 13.87
C GLU A 100 -14.78 10.61 15.14
N GLN A 101 -15.14 10.09 16.31
CA GLN A 101 -14.80 10.69 17.61
C GLN A 101 -13.49 10.14 18.19
N SER A 102 -12.91 9.14 17.53
CA SER A 102 -11.71 8.46 17.99
C SER A 102 -10.43 9.10 17.45
N SER A 103 -9.31 8.78 18.09
CA SER A 103 -7.97 9.13 17.57
C SER A 103 -7.62 8.45 16.24
N LEU A 104 -8.39 7.44 15.81
CA LEU A 104 -8.20 6.74 14.54
C LEU A 104 -8.78 7.51 13.36
N TRP A 105 -9.73 8.42 13.58
CA TRP A 105 -10.43 9.10 12.51
C TRP A 105 -9.51 9.70 11.43
N PRO A 106 -8.41 10.41 11.77
CA PRO A 106 -7.52 10.97 10.75
C PRO A 106 -6.86 9.91 9.86
N LEU A 107 -6.62 8.70 10.38
CA LEU A 107 -6.11 7.58 9.58
C LEU A 107 -7.20 7.02 8.67
N LEU A 108 -8.39 6.80 9.21
CA LEU A 108 -9.53 6.24 8.47
C LEU A 108 -10.01 7.17 7.37
N GLU A 109 -10.09 8.48 7.64
CA GLU A 109 -10.44 9.51 6.65
C GLU A 109 -9.45 9.52 5.48
N ARG A 110 -8.14 9.40 5.77
CA ARG A 110 -7.10 9.27 4.74
C ARG A 110 -7.29 7.99 3.93
N LEU A 111 -7.56 6.86 4.60
CA LEU A 111 -7.76 5.57 3.95
C LEU A 111 -8.97 5.58 3.00
N PHE A 112 -10.08 6.21 3.40
CA PHE A 112 -11.29 6.35 2.58
C PHE A 112 -11.15 7.37 1.44
N SER A 113 -10.20 8.31 1.56
CA SER A 113 -9.96 9.35 0.56
C SER A 113 -8.97 8.93 -0.53
N LEU A 114 -8.35 7.74 -0.42
CA LEU A 114 -7.38 7.28 -1.40
C LEU A 114 -8.02 7.10 -2.78
N THR A 115 -7.28 7.51 -3.81
CA THR A 115 -7.63 7.13 -5.19
C THR A 115 -7.47 5.62 -5.37
N LYS A 116 -8.06 5.07 -6.44
CA LYS A 116 -7.87 3.64 -6.77
C LYS A 116 -6.39 3.29 -6.96
N GLY A 117 -5.62 4.17 -7.60
CA GLY A 117 -4.18 3.98 -7.79
C GLY A 117 -3.41 3.94 -6.47
N GLN A 118 -3.67 4.92 -5.60
CA GLN A 118 -3.10 4.96 -4.24
C GLN A 118 -3.50 3.74 -3.42
N SER A 119 -4.74 3.26 -3.54
CA SER A 119 -5.21 2.06 -2.84
C SER A 119 -4.45 0.80 -3.28
N VAL A 120 -4.18 0.67 -4.58
CA VAL A 120 -3.36 -0.43 -5.13
C VAL A 120 -1.93 -0.35 -4.61
N ALA A 121 -1.32 0.85 -4.66
CA ALA A 121 0.03 1.05 -4.16
C ALA A 121 0.15 0.81 -2.65
N LEU A 122 -0.87 1.17 -1.87
CA LEU A 122 -0.86 0.98 -0.42
C LEU A 122 -0.89 -0.51 -0.07
N ILE A 123 -1.81 -1.27 -0.67
CA ILE A 123 -1.92 -2.72 -0.43
C ILE A 123 -0.63 -3.42 -0.86
N ASP A 124 -0.08 -3.08 -2.02
CA ASP A 124 1.20 -3.60 -2.50
C ASP A 124 2.34 -3.32 -1.50
N ALA A 125 2.48 -2.07 -1.06
CA ALA A 125 3.54 -1.67 -0.13
C ALA A 125 3.38 -2.31 1.26
N LEU A 126 2.16 -2.47 1.77
CA LEU A 126 1.92 -3.13 3.04
C LEU A 126 2.20 -4.63 2.97
N GLN A 127 1.81 -5.30 1.88
CA GLN A 127 2.09 -6.73 1.69
C GLN A 127 3.59 -7.01 1.56
N LEU A 128 4.31 -6.17 0.82
CA LEU A 128 5.77 -6.25 0.72
C LEU A 128 6.43 -5.98 2.08
N ALA A 129 5.95 -4.98 2.82
CA ALA A 129 6.46 -4.65 4.15
C ALA A 129 6.25 -5.79 5.17
N LEU A 130 5.13 -6.52 5.10
CA LEU A 130 4.89 -7.71 5.93
C LEU A 130 5.85 -8.85 5.60
N ALA A 131 6.24 -9.01 4.33
CA ALA A 131 7.15 -10.06 3.89
C ALA A 131 8.64 -9.68 4.05
N ALA A 132 8.95 -8.40 4.27
CA ALA A 132 10.31 -7.89 4.29
C ALA A 132 11.05 -8.20 5.61
N GLU A 133 12.29 -8.67 5.51
CA GLU A 133 13.18 -8.89 6.68
C GLU A 133 13.73 -7.58 7.25
N VAL A 134 13.72 -6.48 6.47
CA VAL A 134 14.44 -5.23 6.78
C VAL A 134 13.64 -4.23 7.62
N GLY A 135 12.42 -4.58 8.03
CA GLY A 135 11.51 -3.67 8.75
C GLY A 135 10.61 -2.86 7.79
N PRO A 136 9.41 -2.46 8.23
CA PRO A 136 8.41 -1.88 7.35
C PRO A 136 8.77 -0.48 6.84
N THR A 137 9.43 0.34 7.65
CA THR A 137 9.87 1.69 7.26
C THR A 137 10.96 1.63 6.20
N GLU A 138 11.93 0.75 6.36
CA GLU A 138 13.01 0.50 5.41
C GLU A 138 12.47 -0.05 4.09
N CYS A 139 11.48 -0.94 4.16
CA CYS A 139 10.78 -1.45 2.99
C CYS A 139 10.11 -0.30 2.22
N TRP A 140 9.31 0.53 2.88
CA TRP A 140 8.62 1.66 2.24
C TRP A 140 9.60 2.66 1.62
N LYS A 141 10.70 2.95 2.32
CA LYS A 141 11.78 3.79 1.78
C LYS A 141 12.40 3.17 0.51
N ALA A 142 12.63 1.86 0.49
CA ALA A 142 13.16 1.17 -0.68
C ALA A 142 12.16 1.19 -1.86
N LEU A 143 10.87 1.21 -1.58
CA LEU A 143 9.80 1.40 -2.57
C LEU A 143 9.63 2.85 -3.04
N GLY A 144 10.42 3.78 -2.49
CA GLY A 144 10.37 5.22 -2.80
C GLY A 144 9.24 5.97 -2.10
N ILE A 145 8.59 5.38 -1.08
CA ILE A 145 7.52 6.01 -0.33
C ILE A 145 8.11 6.73 0.88
N GLU A 146 7.89 8.04 0.96
CA GLU A 146 8.35 8.86 2.08
C GLU A 146 7.26 8.98 3.15
N LEU A 147 7.58 8.63 4.40
CA LEU A 147 6.64 8.78 5.51
C LEU A 147 6.49 10.26 5.89
N LYS A 148 5.27 10.62 6.31
CA LYS A 148 4.95 11.93 6.90
C LYS A 148 5.81 12.15 8.15
N ALA A 149 6.51 13.28 8.19
CA ALA A 149 7.19 13.73 9.40
C ALA A 149 6.17 14.00 10.51
N LEU A 150 6.48 13.53 11.72
CA LEU A 150 5.72 13.83 12.94
C LEU A 150 5.97 15.27 13.41
#